data_AF-A0A1C5CRV9-F1
#
_entry.id   AF-A0A1C5CRV9-F1
#
_cell.length_a   1.000
_cell.length_b   1.000
_cell.length_c   1.000
_cell.angle_alpha   90.00
_cell.angle_beta   90.00
_cell.angle_gamma   90.00
#
_symmetry.space_group_name_H-M   'P 1'
#
loop_
_entity.id
_entity.type
_entity.pdbx_description
1 polymer ?
#
loop_
_entity_poly.entity_id
_entity_poly.type
_entity_poly.pdbx_seq_one_letter_code
_entity_poly.pdbx_strand_id
1 'polypeptide(L)'
;MLACARLGAVHSVVFGGFAPREPALRIDDARPKVVVSVFCGIEGSRVIPYKPLLDKALHLATHPPGTSVILQRPEAHAELSERDVDWDEAMASAAPADCVPLAATDPALRPVHLGHHGPHQGRGARQRRPRGRGCLEHAQHLRHRPG
;
A
#
# COMPACT_ATOMS: atom_id res chain seq x y z
N MET A 1 -10.82 -2.98 -7.17
CA MET A 1 -10.39 -1.71 -7.80
C MET A 1 -11.56 -0.79 -8.12
N LEU A 2 -12.52 -1.20 -8.96
CA LEU A 2 -13.66 -0.32 -9.32
C LEU A 2 -14.53 0.11 -8.14
N ALA A 3 -14.76 -0.77 -7.16
CA ALA A 3 -15.47 -0.39 -5.93
C ALA A 3 -14.76 0.74 -5.17
N CYS A 4 -13.43 0.70 -5.08
CA CYS A 4 -12.65 1.77 -4.47
C CYS A 4 -12.82 3.09 -5.25
N ALA A 5 -12.68 3.06 -6.57
CA ALA A 5 -12.85 4.25 -7.41
C ALA A 5 -14.27 4.84 -7.30
N ARG A 6 -15.30 3.99 -7.24
CA ARG A 6 -16.71 4.40 -7.04
C ARG A 6 -16.91 5.19 -5.75
N LEU A 7 -16.19 4.82 -4.70
CA LEU A 7 -16.24 5.45 -3.38
C LEU A 7 -15.23 6.61 -3.22
N GLY A 8 -14.46 6.96 -4.27
CA GLY A 8 -13.37 7.93 -4.14
C GLY A 8 -12.18 7.45 -3.32
N ALA A 9 -12.07 6.13 -3.09
CA ALA A 9 -10.98 5.54 -2.33
C ALA A 9 -9.78 5.22 -3.22
N VAL A 10 -8.61 5.64 -2.77
CA VAL A 10 -7.32 5.25 -3.36
C VAL A 10 -7.09 3.76 -3.11
N HIS A 11 -6.72 3.02 -4.15
CA HIS A 11 -6.36 1.61 -4.05
C HIS A 11 -4.90 1.39 -4.41
N SER A 12 -4.23 0.57 -3.61
CA SER A 12 -2.87 0.09 -3.88
C SER A 12 -2.92 -1.42 -4.06
N VAL A 13 -2.39 -1.90 -5.18
CA VAL A 13 -2.46 -3.32 -5.57
C VAL A 13 -1.11 -3.97 -5.32
N VAL A 14 -1.13 -5.10 -4.63
CA VAL A 14 0.05 -5.93 -4.39
C VAL A 14 -0.19 -7.28 -5.07
N PHE A 15 0.80 -7.75 -5.83
CA PHE A 15 0.71 -9.04 -6.51
C PHE A 15 0.69 -10.20 -5.49
N GLY A 16 -0.15 -11.20 -5.75
CA GLY A 16 -0.25 -12.39 -4.90
C GLY A 16 0.99 -13.27 -4.97
N GLY A 17 1.38 -13.89 -3.86
CA GLY A 17 2.53 -14.80 -3.82
C GLY A 17 3.88 -14.17 -3.45
N PHE A 18 3.92 -12.86 -3.14
CA PHE A 18 5.09 -12.28 -2.48
C PHE A 18 5.30 -12.83 -1.07
N ALA A 19 6.56 -12.87 -0.63
CA ALA A 19 6.91 -13.23 0.75
C ALA A 19 6.35 -12.20 1.74
N PRO A 20 5.90 -12.58 2.96
CA PRO A 20 5.14 -11.71 3.88
C PRO A 20 5.74 -10.34 4.20
N ARG A 21 7.07 -10.20 4.17
CA ARG A 21 7.76 -8.93 4.41
C ARG A 21 7.44 -7.86 3.36
N GLU A 22 7.22 -8.26 2.11
CA GLU A 22 6.93 -7.36 1.00
C GLU A 22 5.57 -6.66 1.11
N PRO A 23 4.45 -7.36 1.37
CA PRO A 23 3.18 -6.70 1.68
C PRO A 23 3.21 -5.93 3.01
N ALA A 24 3.96 -6.37 4.03
CA ALA A 24 4.07 -5.64 5.30
C ALA A 24 4.62 -4.21 5.10
N LEU A 25 5.70 -4.07 4.32
CA LEU A 25 6.27 -2.76 4.00
C LEU A 25 5.28 -1.85 3.25
N ARG A 26 4.48 -2.43 2.36
CA ARG A 26 3.47 -1.69 1.58
C ARG A 26 2.29 -1.27 2.45
N ILE A 27 1.89 -2.10 3.41
CA ILE A 27 0.89 -1.74 4.42
C ILE A 27 1.40 -0.57 5.27
N ASP A 28 2.65 -0.60 5.70
CA ASP A 28 3.23 0.48 6.50
C ASP A 28 3.36 1.81 5.75
N ASP A 29 3.66 1.77 4.46
CA ASP A 29 3.76 2.95 3.60
C ASP A 29 2.38 3.54 3.27
N ALA A 30 1.42 2.69 2.87
CA ALA A 30 0.09 3.14 2.47
C ALA A 30 -0.87 3.39 3.63
N ARG A 31 -0.61 2.81 4.80
CA ARG A 31 -1.47 2.83 6.00
C ARG A 31 -2.95 2.61 5.66
N PRO A 32 -3.29 1.51 4.98
CA PRO A 32 -4.66 1.28 4.53
C PRO A 32 -5.60 1.07 5.73
N LYS A 33 -6.87 1.46 5.57
CA LYS A 33 -7.92 1.12 6.55
C LYS A 33 -8.40 -0.32 6.39
N VAL A 34 -8.40 -0.83 5.15
CA VAL A 34 -8.91 -2.15 4.77
C VAL A 34 -7.94 -2.80 3.79
N VAL A 35 -7.72 -4.10 3.94
CA VAL A 35 -7.09 -4.94 2.91
C VAL A 35 -8.13 -5.91 2.35
N VAL A 36 -8.15 -6.09 1.03
CA VAL A 36 -9.01 -7.08 0.37
C VAL A 36 -8.11 -8.16 -0.22
N SER A 37 -8.39 -9.42 0.08
CA SER A 37 -7.61 -10.57 -0.37
C SER A 37 -8.50 -11.78 -0.66
N VAL A 38 -7.89 -12.85 -1.13
CA VAL A 38 -8.50 -14.16 -1.28
C VAL A 38 -7.83 -15.15 -0.33
N PHE A 39 -8.54 -16.21 0.06
CA PHE A 39 -7.97 -17.23 0.93
C PHE A 39 -6.79 -17.95 0.27
N CYS A 40 -6.99 -18.40 -0.98
CA CYS A 40 -5.94 -19.01 -1.79
C CYS A 40 -5.92 -18.50 -3.24
N GLY A 41 -4.72 -18.47 -3.82
CA GLY A 41 -4.50 -18.34 -5.25
C GLY A 41 -4.44 -19.71 -5.94
N ILE A 42 -4.75 -19.75 -7.22
CA ILE A 42 -4.70 -20.95 -8.06
C ILE A 42 -3.76 -20.66 -9.22
N GLU A 43 -2.71 -21.47 -9.36
CA GLU A 43 -1.72 -21.35 -10.43
C GLU A 43 -1.55 -22.72 -11.11
N GLY A 44 -2.24 -22.93 -12.23
CA GLY A 44 -2.35 -24.26 -12.85
C GLY A 44 -3.03 -25.24 -11.89
N SER A 45 -2.32 -26.30 -11.51
CA SER A 45 -2.77 -27.28 -10.51
C SER A 45 -2.38 -26.93 -9.07
N ARG A 46 -1.61 -25.85 -8.84
CA ARG A 46 -1.09 -25.49 -7.52
C ARG A 46 -2.04 -24.53 -6.80
N VAL A 47 -2.39 -24.89 -5.57
CA VAL A 47 -3.09 -24.01 -4.62
C VAL A 47 -2.05 -23.29 -3.75
N ILE A 48 -2.10 -21.96 -3.71
CA ILE A 48 -1.18 -21.13 -2.93
C ILE A 48 -1.97 -20.49 -1.78
N PRO A 49 -1.64 -20.79 -0.51
CA PRO A 49 -2.38 -20.26 0.63
C PRO A 49 -1.98 -18.79 0.90
N TYR A 50 -2.74 -17.84 0.35
CA TYR A 50 -2.45 -16.42 0.50
C TYR A 50 -2.82 -15.89 1.88
N LYS A 51 -3.88 -16.39 2.51
CA LYS A 51 -4.31 -15.92 3.83
C LYS A 51 -3.22 -16.07 4.91
N PRO A 52 -2.54 -17.23 5.07
CA PRO A 52 -1.42 -17.34 6.00
C PRO A 52 -0.24 -16.41 5.69
N LEU A 53 -0.01 -16.09 4.41
CA LEU A 53 1.04 -15.13 4.01
C LEU A 53 0.63 -13.70 4.38
N LEU A 54 -0.64 -13.35 4.19
CA LEU A 54 -1.21 -12.07 4.59
C LEU A 54 -1.19 -11.90 6.11
N ASP A 55 -1.58 -12.92 6.88
CA ASP A 55 -1.59 -12.85 8.34
C ASP A 55 -0.20 -12.58 8.91
N LYS A 56 0.81 -13.28 8.37
CA LYS A 56 2.22 -13.01 8.69
C LYS A 56 2.61 -11.58 8.32
N ALA A 57 2.16 -11.07 7.18
CA ALA A 57 2.45 -9.69 6.78
C ALA A 57 1.80 -8.67 7.72
N LEU A 58 0.55 -8.90 8.13
CA LEU A 58 -0.17 -8.08 9.09
C LEU A 58 0.49 -8.08 10.47
N HIS A 59 1.07 -9.21 10.89
CA HIS A 59 1.83 -9.30 12.13
C HIS A 59 3.18 -8.57 12.06
N LEU A 60 3.79 -8.51 10.88
CA LEU A 60 5.06 -7.81 10.65
C LEU A 60 4.89 -6.31 10.44
N ALA A 61 3.71 -5.86 10.01
CA ALA A 61 3.42 -4.45 9.78
C ALA A 61 3.34 -3.67 11.10
N THR A 62 3.87 -2.45 11.09
CA THR A 62 3.75 -1.51 12.22
C THR A 62 2.35 -0.89 12.29
N HIS A 63 1.69 -0.72 11.14
CA HIS A 63 0.37 -0.09 11.00
C HIS A 63 -0.62 -1.04 10.30
N PRO A 64 -0.96 -2.19 10.90
CA PRO A 64 -1.91 -3.11 10.28
C PRO A 64 -3.31 -2.46 10.14
N PRO A 65 -4.00 -2.66 9.01
CA PRO A 65 -5.36 -2.15 8.78
C PRO A 65 -6.34 -2.73 9.80
N GLY A 66 -7.36 -1.97 10.18
CA GLY A 66 -8.40 -2.39 11.13
C GLY A 66 -9.26 -3.57 10.67
N THR A 67 -9.36 -3.80 9.36
CA THR A 67 -10.24 -4.84 8.77
C THR A 67 -9.56 -5.48 7.56
N SER A 68 -9.83 -6.77 7.35
CA SER A 68 -9.49 -7.50 6.12
C SER A 68 -10.75 -8.12 5.54
N VAL A 69 -10.95 -8.01 4.23
CA VAL A 69 -12.05 -8.70 3.54
C VAL A 69 -11.46 -9.87 2.76
N ILE A 70 -11.94 -11.08 3.05
CA ILE A 70 -11.37 -12.31 2.52
C ILE A 70 -12.43 -13.02 1.67
N LEU A 71 -12.14 -13.18 0.39
CA LEU A 71 -12.90 -14.10 -0.46
C LEU A 71 -12.40 -15.52 -0.25
N GLN A 72 -13.26 -16.38 0.26
CA GLN A 72 -12.96 -17.80 0.38
C GLN A 72 -13.21 -18.52 -0.93
N ARG A 73 -12.44 -19.58 -1.19
CA ARG A 73 -12.56 -20.36 -2.42
C ARG A 73 -12.74 -21.84 -2.09
N PRO A 74 -13.43 -22.62 -2.93
CA PRO A 74 -13.65 -24.04 -2.68
C PRO A 74 -12.35 -24.84 -2.54
N GLU A 75 -11.28 -24.44 -3.22
CA GLU A 75 -9.99 -25.15 -3.23
C GLU A 75 -9.23 -25.05 -1.91
N ALA A 76 -9.45 -23.99 -1.14
CA ALA A 76 -8.98 -23.87 0.23
C ALA A 76 -9.80 -22.84 1.00
N HIS A 77 -10.23 -23.24 2.18
CA HIS A 77 -11.08 -22.49 3.09
C HIS A 77 -10.58 -22.73 4.52
N ALA A 78 -10.71 -21.75 5.42
CA ALA A 78 -10.46 -21.95 6.84
C ALA A 78 -11.17 -20.90 7.69
N GLU A 79 -10.96 -20.97 9.00
CA GLU A 79 -11.47 -20.00 9.95
C GLU A 79 -10.89 -18.60 9.68
N LEU A 80 -11.79 -17.62 9.68
CA LEU A 80 -11.49 -16.21 9.61
C LEU A 80 -11.25 -15.68 11.03
N SER A 81 -10.30 -14.77 11.19
CA SER A 81 -10.05 -14.10 12.47
C SER A 81 -11.10 -13.01 12.75
N GLU A 82 -11.13 -12.46 13.97
CA GLU A 82 -12.06 -11.37 14.32
C GLU A 82 -11.90 -10.10 13.44
N ARG A 83 -10.75 -9.93 12.79
CA ARG A 83 -10.49 -8.82 11.85
C ARG A 83 -11.07 -9.07 10.46
N ASP A 84 -11.27 -10.34 10.14
CA ASP A 84 -11.61 -10.80 8.80
C ASP A 84 -13.12 -10.76 8.60
N VAL A 85 -13.53 -10.17 7.48
CA VAL A 85 -14.89 -10.16 6.99
C VAL A 85 -14.96 -11.10 5.80
N ASP A 86 -15.88 -12.05 5.83
CA ASP A 86 -16.14 -12.92 4.70
C ASP A 86 -16.75 -12.10 3.55
N TRP A 87 -16.18 -12.26 2.35
CA TRP A 87 -16.63 -11.53 1.17
C TRP A 87 -18.08 -11.84 0.81
N ASP A 88 -18.49 -13.10 0.86
CA ASP A 88 -19.82 -13.51 0.40
C ASP A 88 -20.89 -13.04 1.39
N GLU A 89 -20.61 -13.10 2.69
CA GLU A 89 -21.48 -12.53 3.73
C GLU A 89 -21.63 -11.01 3.61
N ALA A 90 -20.51 -10.30 3.38
CA ALA A 90 -20.53 -8.86 3.17
C ALA A 90 -21.32 -8.49 1.90
N MET A 91 -21.14 -9.23 0.82
CA MET A 91 -21.85 -8.97 -0.43
C MET A 91 -23.34 -9.31 -0.34
N ALA A 92 -23.74 -10.31 0.45
CA ALA A 92 -25.14 -10.67 0.64
C ALA A 92 -25.95 -9.57 1.35
N SER A 93 -25.30 -8.75 2.18
CA SER A 93 -25.92 -7.65 2.93
C SER A 93 -25.61 -6.25 2.38
N ALA A 94 -24.76 -6.15 1.34
CA ALA A 94 -24.35 -4.88 0.77
C ALA A 94 -25.48 -4.19 -0.01
N ALA A 95 -25.69 -2.91 0.26
CA ALA A 95 -26.52 -2.04 -0.56
C ALA A 95 -25.68 -1.33 -1.64
N PRO A 96 -26.25 -1.03 -2.83
CA PRO A 96 -25.58 -0.21 -3.82
C PRO A 96 -25.20 1.15 -3.25
N ALA A 97 -23.92 1.52 -3.38
CA ALA A 97 -23.45 2.87 -3.08
C ALA A 97 -23.51 3.75 -4.32
N ASP A 98 -23.80 5.04 -4.19
CA ASP A 98 -23.71 6.00 -5.30
C ASP A 98 -22.26 6.30 -5.69
N CYS A 99 -22.05 6.78 -6.92
CA CYS A 99 -20.74 7.25 -7.35
C CYS A 99 -20.40 8.59 -6.67
N VAL A 100 -19.23 8.67 -6.05
CA VAL A 100 -18.69 9.94 -5.56
C VAL A 100 -18.10 10.73 -6.73
N PRO A 101 -18.50 12.00 -6.95
CA PRO A 101 -17.86 12.85 -7.95
C PRO A 101 -16.41 13.15 -7.57
N LEU A 102 -15.48 12.95 -8.50
CA LEU A 102 -14.06 13.20 -8.29
C LEU A 102 -13.53 14.22 -9.30
N ALA A 103 -12.54 15.00 -8.90
CA ALA A 103 -11.79 15.82 -9.83
C ALA A 103 -11.00 14.92 -10.80
N ALA A 104 -10.77 15.39 -12.03
CA ALA A 104 -9.94 14.65 -12.99
C ALA A 104 -8.49 14.40 -12.51
N THR A 105 -8.02 15.19 -11.55
CA THR A 105 -6.69 15.07 -10.94
C THR A 105 -6.66 14.16 -9.71
N ASP A 106 -7.80 13.62 -9.27
CA ASP A 106 -7.92 12.84 -8.04
C ASP A 106 -7.04 11.57 -8.07
N PRO A 107 -6.30 11.26 -6.98
CA PRO A 107 -5.45 10.08 -6.92
C PRO A 107 -6.21 8.75 -7.03
N ALA A 108 -7.50 8.67 -6.67
CA ALA A 108 -8.28 7.43 -6.75
C ALA A 108 -8.51 6.93 -8.20
N LEU A 109 -8.29 7.80 -9.19
CA LEU A 109 -8.41 7.47 -10.62
C LEU A 109 -7.13 6.87 -11.23
N ARG A 110 -6.01 6.83 -10.50
CA ARG A 110 -4.71 6.38 -11.02
C ARG A 110 -4.13 5.24 -10.17
N PRO A 111 -3.40 4.29 -10.78
CA PRO A 111 -2.67 3.28 -10.01
C PRO A 111 -1.64 3.94 -9.11
N VAL A 112 -1.65 3.60 -7.81
CA VAL A 112 -0.59 3.98 -6.88
C VAL A 112 0.48 2.89 -6.89
N HIS A 113 1.66 3.22 -7.43
CA HIS A 113 2.83 2.37 -7.35
C HIS A 113 3.64 2.74 -6.11
N LEU A 114 3.56 1.91 -5.07
CA LEU A 114 4.45 2.03 -3.91
C LEU A 114 5.84 1.51 -4.34
N GLY A 115 6.77 2.43 -4.53
CA GLY A 115 8.15 2.11 -4.85
C GLY A 115 8.83 1.38 -3.69
N HIS A 116 9.75 0.45 -4.00
CA HIS A 116 10.59 -0.17 -2.99
C HIS A 116 11.62 0.88 -2.51
N HIS A 117 11.24 1.74 -1.57
CA HIS A 117 12.23 2.46 -0.78
C HIS A 117 12.91 1.41 0.10
N GLY A 118 14.07 0.91 -0.36
CA GLY A 118 14.97 0.16 0.49
C GLY A 118 15.22 0.94 1.79
N PRO A 119 15.55 0.27 2.90
CA PRO A 119 15.74 0.95 4.18
C PRO A 119 16.67 2.13 3.97
N HIS A 120 16.26 3.32 4.40
CA HIS A 120 17.10 4.50 4.46
C HIS A 120 18.35 4.15 5.26
N GLN A 121 19.38 3.64 4.59
CA GLN A 121 20.72 3.61 5.14
C GLN A 121 21.10 5.07 5.29
N GLY A 122 21.06 5.55 6.53
CA GLY A 122 21.57 6.85 6.92
C GLY A 122 23.03 6.97 6.51
N ARG A 123 23.27 7.46 5.29
CA ARG A 123 24.60 7.82 4.83
C ARG A 123 24.91 9.22 5.34
N GLY A 124 25.55 9.24 6.50
CA GLY A 124 26.81 9.97 6.65
C GLY A 124 26.75 11.35 7.29
N ALA A 125 26.73 11.39 8.63
CA ALA A 125 27.54 12.36 9.34
C ALA A 125 29.02 11.96 9.14
N ARG A 126 29.65 12.40 8.04
CA ARG A 126 31.12 12.40 7.91
C ARG A 126 31.64 13.82 7.97
N GLN A 127 32.28 14.07 9.11
CA GLN A 127 33.22 15.12 9.47
C GLN A 127 33.65 16.10 8.35
N ARG A 128 33.43 17.39 8.65
CA ARG A 128 34.13 18.53 8.08
C ARG A 128 35.65 18.36 8.26
N ARG A 129 36.44 18.54 7.20
CA ARG A 129 37.74 19.25 7.25
C ARG A 129 37.99 20.05 5.95
N PRO A 130 38.64 21.22 6.03
CA PRO A 130 38.69 22.22 4.96
C PRO A 130 40.00 22.22 4.15
N ARG A 131 40.03 23.08 3.12
CA ARG A 131 41.12 23.50 2.18
C ARG A 131 40.93 22.89 0.77
N GLY A 132 40.88 23.62 -0.34
CA GLY A 132 40.98 25.05 -0.64
C GLY A 132 41.21 25.24 -2.16
N ARG A 133 40.80 26.42 -2.70
CA ARG A 133 41.07 26.98 -4.06
C ARG A 133 40.43 26.22 -5.22
N GLY A 134 39.85 26.80 -6.27
CA GLY A 134 39.53 28.15 -6.77
C GLY A 134 38.71 27.88 -8.06
N CYS A 135 37.61 28.59 -8.33
CA CYS A 135 37.45 29.70 -9.28
C CYS A 135 36.00 30.21 -9.06
N LEU A 136 35.69 31.48 -8.73
CA LEU A 136 35.56 32.65 -9.64
C LEU A 136 34.79 32.24 -10.92
N GLU A 137 33.56 32.69 -11.20
CA GLU A 137 33.09 34.09 -11.28
C GLU A 137 31.55 34.28 -11.25
N HIS A 138 31.14 35.47 -10.77
CA HIS A 138 30.01 36.36 -11.15
C HIS A 138 28.56 35.82 -11.20
N ALA A 139 27.67 36.13 -10.22
CA ALA A 139 26.96 37.40 -9.95
C ALA A 139 25.97 37.79 -11.07
N GLN A 140 24.64 37.73 -10.87
CA GLN A 140 23.73 38.85 -10.51
C GLN A 140 22.29 38.31 -10.81
N HIS A 141 21.15 38.66 -10.21
CA HIS A 141 20.72 39.77 -9.36
C HIS A 141 19.37 39.42 -8.67
N LEU A 142 19.24 39.85 -7.40
CA LEU A 142 18.08 40.51 -6.78
C LEU A 142 16.68 39.87 -6.91
N ARG A 143 16.06 39.49 -5.77
CA ARG A 143 14.89 40.21 -5.21
C ARG A 143 14.84 40.11 -3.68
N HIS A 144 14.44 41.23 -3.10
CA HIS A 144 14.36 41.57 -1.69
C HIS A 144 13.27 40.82 -0.91
N ARG A 145 13.48 40.87 0.40
CA ARG A 145 12.74 40.42 1.59
C ARG A 145 11.33 41.06 1.78
N PRO A 146 10.58 40.65 2.84
CA PRO A 146 9.12 40.51 2.88
C PRO A 146 8.39 41.73 3.49
N GLY A 147 7.05 41.65 3.45
CA GLY A 147 6.13 42.32 4.36
C GLY A 147 5.30 41.29 5.12
#